data_AF-G5QU25-F1
#
_entry.id   AF-G5QU25-F1
#
_cell.length_a   1.000
_cell.length_b   1.000
_cell.length_c   1.000
_cell.angle_alpha   90.00
_cell.angle_beta   90.00
_cell.angle_gamma   90.00
#
_symmetry.space_group_name_H-M   'P 1'
#
loop_
_entity.id
_entity.type
_entity.pdbx_description
1 polymer ?
#
loop_
_entity_poly.entity_id
_entity_poly.type
_entity_poly.pdbx_seq_one_letter_code
_entity_poly.pdbx_strand_id
1 'polypeptide(L)' 'MNYGLSGGLVAHAHGVTLSQPLGNTNILIAAPGAANVGVVDQPGIHTDARGYAVVPYATTYRQNRMALDVNA' A
#
# COMPACT_ATOMS: atom_id res chain seq x y z
N MET A 1 30.13 7.20 -4.43
CA MET A 1 28.98 6.30 -4.15
C MET A 1 27.77 7.17 -3.90
N ASN A 2 26.61 6.85 -4.48
CA ASN A 2 25.37 7.59 -4.26
C ASN A 2 24.40 6.74 -3.44
N TYR A 3 23.87 7.34 -2.38
CA TYR A 3 22.82 6.75 -1.54
C TYR A 3 21.60 7.66 -1.61
N GLY A 4 20.42 7.07 -1.80
CA GLY A 4 19.16 7.79 -1.86
C GLY A 4 18.03 6.92 -1.35
N LEU A 5 17.09 7.53 -0.64
CA LEU A 5 15.87 6.90 -0.14
C LEU A 5 14.68 7.68 -0.71
N SER A 6 13.68 6.97 -1.24
CA SER A 6 12.41 7.56 -1.63
C SER A 6 11.26 6.73 -1.07
N GLY A 7 10.16 7.41 -0.73
CA GLY A 7 8.99 6.80 -0.14
C GLY A 7 7.86 7.81 -0.05
N GLY A 8 6.72 7.34 0.44
CA GLY A 8 5.54 8.14 0.72
C GLY A 8 5.04 7.91 2.13
N LEU A 9 4.21 8.84 2.59
CA LEU A 9 3.54 8.79 3.88
C LEU A 9 2.12 9.29 3.70
N VAL A 10 1.15 8.52 4.19
CA VAL A 10 -0.28 8.85 4.13
C VAL A 10 -0.83 8.96 5.54
N ALA A 11 -1.29 10.15 5.90
CA ALA A 11 -2.07 10.37 7.12
C ALA A 11 -3.56 10.18 6.83
N HIS A 12 -4.24 9.36 7.64
CA HIS A 12 -5.67 9.06 7.52
C HIS A 12 -6.30 8.92 8.92
N ALA A 13 -7.63 8.77 8.99
CA ALA A 13 -8.37 8.72 10.26
C ALA A 13 -7.94 7.62 11.24
N HIS A 14 -7.21 6.59 10.75
CA HIS A 14 -6.71 5.47 11.54
C HIS A 14 -5.19 5.56 11.81
N GLY A 15 -4.58 6.72 11.58
CA GLY A 15 -3.17 7.00 11.82
C GLY A 15 -2.38 7.24 10.54
N VAL A 16 -1.10 6.86 10.56
CA VAL A 16 -0.16 7.12 9.47
C VAL A 16 0.34 5.82 8.87
N THR A 17 0.33 5.69 7.56
CA THR A 17 0.84 4.50 6.83
C THR A 17 1.96 4.92 5.90
N LEU A 18 3.08 4.19 5.95
CA LEU A 18 4.21 4.38 5.05
C LEU A 18 3.94 3.67 3.72
N SER A 19 4.49 4.21 2.64
CA SER A 19 4.28 3.68 1.31
C SER A 19 5.53 3.81 0.44
N GLN A 20 5.52 3.13 -0.69
CA GLN A 20 6.34 3.51 -1.83
C GLN A 20 5.99 4.96 -2.27
N PRO A 21 6.85 5.64 -3.06
CA PRO A 21 6.55 6.99 -3.56
C PRO A 21 5.15 7.07 -4.16
N LEU A 22 4.39 8.09 -3.75
CA LEU A 22 2.97 8.24 -4.14
C LEU A 22 2.84 8.70 -5.59
N GLY A 23 1.79 8.21 -6.25
CA GLY A 23 1.38 8.67 -7.59
C GLY A 23 0.20 9.64 -7.53
N ASN A 24 -0.43 9.84 -8.69
CA ASN A 24 -1.59 10.74 -8.83
C ASN A 24 -2.86 10.18 -8.20
N THR A 25 -3.06 8.86 -8.28
CA THR A 25 -4.22 8.16 -7.73
C THR A 25 -3.72 7.02 -6.86
N ASN A 26 -4.01 7.12 -5.56
CA ASN A 26 -3.51 6.20 -4.55
C ASN A 26 -4.68 5.46 -3.91
N ILE A 27 -4.48 4.19 -3.54
CA ILE A 27 -5.47 3.37 -2.85
C ILE A 27 -4.96 3.04 -1.46
N LEU A 28 -5.75 3.36 -0.44
CA LEU A 28 -5.52 2.94 0.94
C LEU A 28 -6.26 1.62 1.19
N ILE A 29 -5.53 0.58 1.55
CA ILE A 29 -6.06 -0.70 1.99
C ILE A 29 -6.11 -0.69 3.51
N ALA A 30 -7.27 -1.04 4.07
CA ALA A 30 -7.46 -1.25 5.50
C ALA A 30 -7.96 -2.68 5.72
N ALA A 31 -7.08 -3.54 6.22
CA ALA A 31 -7.39 -4.93 6.57
C ALA A 31 -6.91 -5.21 8.01
N PRO A 32 -7.59 -4.67 9.04
CA PRO A 32 -7.16 -4.80 10.42
C PRO A 32 -6.93 -6.26 10.82
N GLY A 33 -5.76 -6.54 11.40
CA GLY A 33 -5.36 -7.90 11.81
C GLY A 33 -4.62 -8.72 10.74
N ALA A 34 -4.62 -8.27 9.48
CA ALA A 34 -3.84 -8.89 8.41
C ALA A 34 -2.47 -8.21 8.30
N ALA A 35 -1.53 -8.54 9.19
CA ALA A 35 -0.18 -7.97 9.17
C ALA A 35 0.74 -8.70 8.19
N ASN A 36 1.62 -7.96 7.50
CA ASN A 36 2.61 -8.49 6.56
C ASN A 36 2.03 -9.32 5.39
N VAL A 37 0.80 -9.00 4.98
CA VAL A 37 0.11 -9.69 3.90
C VAL A 37 0.38 -8.95 2.59
N GLY A 38 0.81 -9.70 1.58
CA GLY A 38 1.11 -9.16 0.25
C GLY A 38 -0.16 -8.72 -0.48
N VAL A 39 -0.04 -7.69 -1.32
CA VAL A 39 -1.12 -7.28 -2.23
C VAL A 39 -0.90 -7.97 -3.58
N VAL A 40 -1.95 -8.63 -4.10
CA VAL A 40 -1.91 -9.36 -5.38
C VAL A 40 -1.59 -8.39 -6.52
N ASP A 41 -0.76 -8.85 -7.46
CA ASP A 41 -0.29 -8.08 -8.63
C ASP A 41 0.47 -6.79 -8.27
N GLN A 42 0.91 -6.66 -7.02
CA GLN A 42 1.47 -5.43 -6.48
C GLN A 42 2.80 -5.70 -5.75
N PRO A 43 3.92 -5.81 -6.49
CA PRO A 43 5.19 -6.27 -5.94
C PRO A 43 5.76 -5.32 -4.88
N GLY A 44 6.22 -5.89 -3.77
CA GLY A 44 6.86 -5.16 -2.66
C GLY A 44 5.91 -4.31 -1.84
N ILE A 45 4.59 -4.48 -1.99
CA ILE A 45 3.58 -3.83 -1.13
C ILE A 45 2.97 -4.88 -0.22
N HIS A 46 3.18 -4.66 1.07
CA HIS A 46 2.65 -5.48 2.15
C HIS A 46 1.91 -4.59 3.13
N THR A 47 0.93 -5.16 3.81
CA THR A 47 0.29 -4.49 4.94
C THR A 47 1.27 -4.31 6.10
N ASP A 48 1.15 -3.16 6.77
CA ASP A 48 1.90 -2.87 7.98
C ASP A 48 1.45 -3.77 9.16
N ALA A 49 2.11 -3.63 10.31
CA ALA A 49 1.78 -4.39 11.52
C ALA A 49 0.34 -4.18 12.02
N ARG A 50 -0.36 -3.15 11.54
CA ARG A 50 -1.75 -2.84 11.89
C ARG A 50 -2.73 -3.26 10.79
N GLY A 51 -2.25 -3.75 9.65
CA GLY A 51 -3.06 -4.19 8.53
C GLY A 51 -3.35 -3.13 7.47
N TYR A 52 -2.54 -2.06 7.39
CA TYR A 52 -2.71 -0.99 6.40
C TYR A 52 -1.64 -1.06 5.31
N ALA A 53 -2.04 -0.86 4.06
CA ALA A 53 -1.14 -0.73 2.92
C ALA A 53 -1.58 0.42 2.03
N VAL A 54 -0.64 1.01 1.30
CA VAL A 54 -0.93 2.04 0.30
C VAL A 54 -0.40 1.58 -1.04
N VAL A 55 -1.30 1.48 -2.02
CA VAL A 55 -0.95 1.22 -3.42
C VAL A 55 -0.80 2.57 -4.13
N PRO A 56 0.39 2.89 -4.66
CA PRO A 56 0.69 4.23 -5.18
C PRO A 56 0.14 4.49 -6.60
N TYR A 57 -0.53 3.51 -7.20
CA TYR A 57 -1.11 3.66 -8.53
C TYR A 57 -2.48 2.98 -8.63
N ALA A 58 -3.40 3.67 -9.30
CA ALA A 58 -4.69 3.15 -9.69
C ALA A 58 -5.10 3.81 -10.99
N THR A 59 -5.85 3.10 -11.83
CA THR A 59 -6.40 3.69 -13.05
C THR A 59 -7.68 4.44 -12.69
N THR A 60 -7.69 5.76 -12.86
CA THR A 60 -8.87 6.59 -12.62
C THR A 60 -10.00 6.18 -13.56
N TYR A 61 -11.25 6.25 -13.07
CA TYR A 61 -12.45 5.90 -13.83
C TYR A 61 -12.53 4.44 -14.32
N ARG A 62 -11.71 3.54 -13.75
CA ARG A 62 -11.81 2.09 -13.96
C ARG A 62 -11.99 1.37 -12.63
N GLN A 63 -12.54 0.15 -12.70
CA GLN A 63 -12.51 -0.75 -11.56
C GLN A 63 -11.06 -1.22 -11.34
N ASN A 64 -10.54 -0.93 -10.15
CA ASN A 64 -9.23 -1.40 -9.70
C ASN A 64 -9.49 -2.53 -8.71
N ARG A 65 -9.26 -3.77 -9.13
CA ARG A 65 -9.40 -4.93 -8.25
C ARG A 65 -8.21 -4.96 -7.31
N MET A 66 -8.47 -4.98 -6.00
CA MET A 66 -7.46 -5.17 -4.97
C MET A 66 -7.74 -6.46 -4.23
N ALA A 67 -6.72 -7.32 -4.12
CA ALA A 67 -6.79 -8.58 -3.41
C ALA A 67 -5.55 -8.75 -2.54
N LEU A 68 -5.71 -9.44 -1.42
CA LEU A 68 -4.64 -9.77 -0.49
C LEU A 68 -4.24 -11.23 -0.68
N ASP A 69 -2.94 -11.50 -0.73
CA ASP A 69 -2.39 -12.85 -0.79
C ASP A 69 -2.18 -13.39 0.63
N VAL A 70 -3.14 -14.18 1.09
CA VAL A 70 -3.15 -14.79 2.43
C VAL A 70 -2.36 -16.10 2.51
N ASN A 71 -1.71 -16.52 1.42
CA ASN A 71 -0.97 -17.78 1.37
C ASN A 71 0.56 -17.59 1.27
N ALA A 72 1.03 -16.34 1.22
CA ALA A 72 2.44 -15.98 1.07
C ALA A 72 3.27 -16.20 2.34
#